data_AF-A0A822E6I1-F1
#
_entry.id   AF-A0A822E6I1-F1
#
_cell.length_a   1.000
_cell.length_b   1.000
_cell.length_c   1.000
_cell.angle_alpha   90.00
_cell.angle_beta   90.00
_cell.angle_gamma   90.00
#
_symmetry.space_group_name_H-M   'P 1'
#
loop_
_entity.id
_entity.type
_entity.pdbx_description
1 polymer ?
#
loop_
_entity_poly.entity_id
_entity_poly.type
_entity_poly.pdbx_seq_one_letter_code
_entity_poly.pdbx_strand_id
1 'polypeptide(L)' 'YGTNKSGGVCVTIGKHLKGSRVSCNVENIVIVDVIGLSETIRIIAIYWPA' A
#
# COMPACT_ATOMS: atom_id res chain seq x y z
N TYR A 1 3.04 10.63 -12.08
CA TYR A 1 3.37 10.90 -10.66
C TYR A 1 3.05 9.66 -9.84
N GLY A 2 4.08 9.02 -9.24
CA GLY A 2 3.90 7.99 -8.21
C GLY A 2 4.13 6.52 -8.59
N THR A 3 4.37 6.17 -9.86
CA THR A 3 4.72 4.80 -10.25
C THR A 3 6.23 4.64 -10.39
N ASN A 4 6.80 3.54 -9.89
CA ASN A 4 8.21 3.24 -10.17
C ASN A 4 8.40 3.04 -11.69
N LYS A 5 9.64 3.12 -12.19
CA LYS A 5 9.94 2.94 -13.63
C LYS A 5 9.49 1.59 -14.21
N SER A 6 9.08 0.65 -13.34
CA SER A 6 8.57 -0.67 -13.66
C SER A 6 7.03 -0.78 -13.54
N GLY A 7 6.31 0.33 -13.34
CA GLY A 7 4.84 0.37 -13.31
C GLY A 7 4.19 0.04 -11.97
N GLY A 8 4.92 -0.04 -10.86
CA GLY A 8 4.38 -0.44 -9.54
C GLY A 8 4.06 0.71 -8.59
N VAL A 9 3.33 0.40 -7.51
CA VAL A 9 3.03 1.30 -6.37
C VAL A 9 4.10 1.19 -5.29
N CYS A 10 4.50 2.32 -4.73
CA CYS A 10 5.24 2.37 -3.46
C CYS A 10 4.34 2.91 -2.34
N VAL A 11 4.22 2.16 -1.23
CA VAL A 11 3.57 2.62 0.00
C VAL A 11 4.65 2.77 1.07
N THR A 12 4.80 3.98 1.61
CA THR A 12 5.76 4.28 2.69
C THR A 12 5.03 4.49 4.01
N ILE A 13 5.53 3.88 5.08
CA ILE A 13 4.96 3.96 6.42
C ILE A 13 6.02 4.56 7.35
N GLY A 14 5.62 5.51 8.20
CA GLY A 14 6.53 6.17 9.14
C GLY A 14 7.12 5.20 10.17
N LYS A 15 8.34 5.48 10.64
CA LYS A 15 9.15 4.56 11.48
C LYS A 15 8.49 4.08 12.79
N HIS A 16 7.50 4.80 13.30
CA HIS A 16 6.78 4.47 14.53
C HIS A 16 5.47 3.70 14.29
N LEU A 17 5.12 3.46 13.03
CA LEU A 17 3.93 2.75 12.63
C LEU A 17 4.30 1.36 12.10
N LYS A 18 3.38 0.41 12.22
CA LYS A 18 3.56 -0.94 11.69
C LYS A 18 2.66 -1.14 10.48
N GLY A 19 3.24 -1.57 9.36
CA GLY A 19 2.50 -1.98 8.18
C GLY A 19 2.31 -3.50 8.12
N SER A 20 1.12 -3.95 7.75
CA SER A 20 0.84 -5.34 7.38
C SER A 20 0.28 -5.40 5.97
N ARG A 21 0.98 -6.09 5.06
CA ARG A 21 0.46 -6.30 3.71
C ARG A 21 -0.68 -7.30 3.76
N VAL A 22 -1.82 -6.92 3.19
CA VAL A 22 -2.97 -7.81 3.06
C VAL A 22 -2.88 -8.50 1.70
N SER A 23 -3.01 -9.83 1.70
CA SER A 23 -3.05 -10.61 0.46
C SER A 23 -4.33 -10.30 -0.30
N CYS A 24 -4.22 -10.00 -1.59
CA CYS A 24 -5.33 -9.80 -2.49
C CYS A 24 -5.05 -10.51 -3.81
N ASN A 25 -6.04 -11.24 -4.32
CA ASN A 25 -5.96 -11.92 -5.61
C ASN A 25 -6.49 -11.04 -6.75
N VAL A 26 -6.12 -9.76 -6.75
CA VAL A 26 -6.47 -8.81 -7.80
C VAL A 26 -5.17 -8.19 -8.28
N GLU A 27 -4.90 -8.37 -9.56
CA GLU A 27 -3.75 -7.74 -10.20
C GLU A 27 -3.87 -6.22 -10.08
N ASN A 28 -2.71 -5.58 -9.96
CA ASN A 28 -2.59 -4.13 -9.85
C ASN A 28 -3.14 -3.47 -8.58
N ILE A 29 -3.46 -4.25 -7.55
CA ILE A 29 -3.86 -3.74 -6.25
C ILE A 29 -2.81 -4.08 -5.18
N VAL A 30 -2.51 -3.10 -4.33
CA VAL A 30 -1.71 -3.27 -3.13
C VAL A 30 -2.54 -2.80 -1.94
N ILE A 31 -2.76 -3.70 -0.98
CA ILE A 31 -3.48 -3.39 0.27
C ILE A 31 -2.50 -3.47 1.44
N VAL A 32 -2.47 -2.43 2.26
CA VAL A 32 -1.65 -2.36 3.47
C VAL A 32 -2.49 -1.82 4.64
N ASP A 33 -2.51 -2.57 5.74
CA ASP A 33 -3.05 -2.11 7.01
C ASP A 33 -1.96 -1.42 7.82
N VAL A 34 -2.25 -0.22 8.30
CA VAL A 34 -1.41 0.57 9.19
C VAL A 34 -1.93 0.41 10.61
N ILE A 35 -1.07 -0.14 11.47
CA ILE A 35 -1.34 -0.52 12.85
C ILE A 35 -0.48 0.37 13.77
N GLY A 36 -0.97 0.64 14.99
CA GLY A 36 -0.28 1.46 15.99
C GLY A 36 -0.80 2.90 16.09
N LEU A 37 -1.95 3.18 15.46
CA LEU A 37 -2.73 4.41 15.63
C LEU A 37 -3.93 4.14 16.58
N SER A 38 -4.71 5.18 16.90
CA SER A 38 -5.96 5.04 17.66
C SER A 38 -6.99 4.11 16.98
N GLU A 39 -6.92 4.02 15.65
CA GLU A 39 -7.72 3.12 14.83
C GLU A 39 -6.87 2.55 13.69
N THR A 40 -7.24 1.37 13.17
CA THR A 40 -6.52 0.78 12.03
C THR A 40 -6.90 1.52 10.75
N ILE A 41 -5.90 1.98 9.99
CA ILE A 41 -6.11 2.61 8.69
C ILE A 41 -5.74 1.61 7.59
N ARG A 42 -6.61 1.41 6.60
CA ARG A 42 -6.33 0.58 5.42
C ARG A 42 -6.03 1.45 4.20
N ILE A 43 -4.87 1.23 3.61
CA ILE A 43 -4.46 1.84 2.34
C ILE A 43 -4.75 0.85 1.23
N ILE A 44 -5.54 1.25 0.24
CA ILE A 44 -5.81 0.50 -0.99
C ILE A 44 -5.22 1.31 -2.14
N ALA A 45 -4.14 0.83 -2.71
CA ALA A 45 -3.49 1.47 -3.84
C ALA A 45 -3.74 0.67 -5.11
N ILE A 46 -4.23 1.36 -6.13
CA ILE A 46 -4.50 0.80 -7.45
C ILE A 46 -3.51 1.44 -8.40
N TYR A 47 -2.83 0.64 -9.22
CA TYR A 47 -2.03 1.15 -10.32
C TYR A 47 -2.58 0.70 -11.66
N TRP A 48 -2.31 1.50 -12.69
CA TRP A 48 -2.60 1.16 -14.06
C TRP A 48 -1.33 1.47 -14.86
N PRO A 49 -0.58 0.46 -15.32
CA PRO A 49 0.54 0.70 -16.21
C PRO A 49 0.00 1.30 -17.52
N ALA A 50 0.67 2.33 -18.02
CA ALA A 50 0.36 2.98 -19.29
C ALA A 50 0.99 2.22 -20.45
#